data_AF-A0A4Q5UGB6-F1
#
_entry.id   AF-A0A4Q5UGB6-F1
#
_cell.length_a   1.000
_cell.length_b   1.000
_cell.length_c   1.000
_cell.angle_alpha   90.00
_cell.angle_beta   90.00
_cell.angle_gamma   90.00
#
_symmetry.space_group_name_H-M   'P 1'
#
loop_
_entity.id
_entity.type
_entity.pdbx_description
1 polymer ?
#
loop_
_entity_poly.entity_id
_entity_poly.type
_entity_poly.pdbx_seq_one_letter_code
_entity_poly.pdbx_strand_id
1 'polypeptide(L)'
;MIIAGGGTGGHIFPAIAIANALVKMDDQVEILFVGARGKMEMEKVPQAGYKIEGISIAGFNRSSLIKNAGLPYKLLKSFLQVRSIFRQFTPDAVIGVGGYSSFPVLKYAQTRGIPTFIHESNSFAGKSNMMLGKKATKVFTGTEGMEKFFPPAKIMVTGNPVRSSIVQSDVTREEGIELFSLEKDRKTVLV
;
A
#
# COMPACT_ATOMS: atom_id res chain seq x y z
N MET A 1 11.30 10.03 0.00
CA MET A 1 10.81 8.64 0.21
C MET A 1 9.92 8.18 -0.95
N ILE A 2 9.96 6.89 -1.33
CA ILE A 2 8.95 6.30 -2.25
C ILE A 2 7.90 5.50 -1.46
N ILE A 3 6.63 5.68 -1.80
CA ILE A 3 5.51 4.85 -1.33
C ILE A 3 4.97 4.03 -2.50
N ALA A 4 5.13 2.72 -2.44
CA ALA A 4 4.68 1.80 -3.47
C ALA A 4 3.43 1.05 -3.01
N GLY A 5 2.44 0.97 -3.89
CA GLY A 5 1.30 0.10 -3.70
C GLY A 5 0.07 0.56 -4.46
N GLY A 6 -1.03 -0.19 -4.30
CA GLY A 6 -2.30 0.12 -4.98
C GLY A 6 -3.05 -1.12 -5.46
N GLY A 7 -3.88 -0.91 -6.48
CA GLY A 7 -4.74 -1.92 -7.08
C GLY A 7 -6.12 -2.06 -6.45
N THR A 8 -6.27 -1.75 -5.15
CA THR A 8 -7.55 -1.71 -4.43
C THR A 8 -7.57 -0.57 -3.39
N GLY A 9 -8.77 -0.23 -2.91
CA GLY A 9 -8.97 0.71 -1.79
C GLY A 9 -8.18 0.33 -0.53
N GLY A 10 -8.09 -0.97 -0.23
CA GLY A 10 -7.45 -1.49 0.98
C GLY A 10 -5.94 -1.25 1.09
N HIS A 11 -5.25 -0.98 -0.02
CA HIS A 11 -3.82 -0.60 0.00
C HIS A 11 -3.64 0.91 -0.15
N ILE A 12 -4.46 1.56 -0.99
CA ILE A 12 -4.23 2.97 -1.33
C ILE A 12 -4.50 3.92 -0.16
N PHE A 13 -5.53 3.66 0.65
CA PHE A 13 -5.87 4.54 1.76
C PHE A 13 -4.85 4.46 2.90
N PRO A 14 -4.35 3.27 3.30
CA PRO A 14 -3.21 3.18 4.21
C PRO A 14 -1.97 3.92 3.69
N ALA A 15 -1.67 3.83 2.38
CA ALA A 15 -0.54 4.54 1.77
C ALA A 15 -0.63 6.05 1.94
N ILE A 16 -1.82 6.63 1.68
CA ILE A 16 -2.08 8.06 1.84
C ILE A 16 -2.03 8.45 3.32
N ALA A 17 -2.57 7.63 4.22
CA ALA A 17 -2.50 7.88 5.67
C ALA A 17 -1.05 7.90 6.18
N ILE A 18 -0.20 6.99 5.72
CA ILE A 18 1.24 6.99 6.00
C ILE A 18 1.89 8.26 5.47
N ALA A 19 1.60 8.65 4.22
CA ALA A 19 2.16 9.87 3.63
C ALA A 19 1.79 11.12 4.43
N ASN A 20 0.52 11.27 4.80
CA ASN A 20 0.02 12.39 5.60
C ASN A 20 0.68 12.43 6.98
N ALA A 21 0.87 11.28 7.61
CA ALA A 21 1.54 11.20 8.90
C ALA A 21 3.01 11.64 8.80
N LEU A 22 3.72 11.23 7.75
CA LEU A 22 5.12 11.62 7.51
C LEU A 22 5.26 13.12 7.28
N VAL A 23 4.46 13.70 6.38
CA VAL A 23 4.48 15.15 6.09
C VAL A 23 4.10 15.98 7.33
N LYS A 24 3.21 15.45 8.18
CA LYS A 24 2.86 16.11 9.45
C LYS A 24 4.01 16.10 10.45
N MET A 25 4.87 15.08 10.42
CA MET A 25 6.04 14.98 11.31
C MET A 25 7.19 15.85 10.83
N ASP A 26 7.38 15.95 9.51
CA ASP A 26 8.44 16.71 8.88
C ASP A 26 7.98 17.19 7.49
N ASP A 27 7.87 18.51 7.33
CA ASP A 27 7.36 19.16 6.12
C ASP A 27 8.36 19.17 4.97
N GLN A 28 9.63 18.80 5.23
CA GLN A 28 10.67 18.65 4.22
C GLN A 28 10.66 17.27 3.55
N VAL A 29 9.83 16.33 4.04
CA VAL A 29 9.76 14.98 3.47
C VAL A 29 9.14 15.02 2.07
N GLU A 30 9.97 14.79 1.07
CA GLU A 30 9.50 14.59 -0.30
C GLU A 30 8.95 13.17 -0.50
N ILE A 31 7.72 13.06 -0.97
CA ILE A 31 7.04 11.77 -1.20
C ILE A 31 6.71 11.60 -2.67
N LEU A 32 7.14 10.46 -3.23
CA LEU A 32 6.72 10.00 -4.54
C LEU A 32 5.97 8.67 -4.43
N PHE A 33 4.74 8.64 -4.93
CA PHE A 33 4.00 7.39 -5.05
C PHE A 33 4.38 6.64 -6.33
N VAL A 34 4.36 5.31 -6.26
CA VAL A 34 4.49 4.45 -7.44
C VAL A 34 3.34 3.44 -7.50
N GLY A 35 2.52 3.59 -8.54
CA GLY A 35 1.28 2.86 -8.74
C GLY A 35 1.25 2.03 -10.03
N ALA A 36 0.23 1.18 -10.18
CA ALA A 36 -0.03 0.52 -11.45
C ALA A 36 -0.85 1.44 -12.37
N ARG A 37 -0.42 1.57 -13.64
CA ARG A 37 -1.17 2.38 -14.62
C ARG A 37 -2.61 1.86 -14.81
N GLY A 38 -3.55 2.79 -14.92
CA GLY A 38 -4.97 2.47 -15.15
C GLY A 38 -5.69 1.90 -13.93
N LYS A 39 -5.19 2.20 -12.73
CA LYS A 39 -5.79 1.81 -11.45
C LYS A 39 -6.14 3.03 -10.61
N MET A 40 -7.02 2.83 -9.63
CA MET A 40 -7.59 3.87 -8.77
C MET A 40 -6.53 4.76 -8.10
N GLU A 41 -5.34 4.23 -7.78
CA GLU A 41 -4.25 5.02 -7.21
C GLU A 41 -3.83 6.20 -8.09
N MET A 42 -3.94 6.07 -9.42
CA MET A 42 -3.59 7.14 -10.36
C MET A 42 -4.51 8.35 -10.27
N GLU A 43 -5.69 8.20 -9.66
CA GLU A 43 -6.64 9.30 -9.41
C GLU A 43 -6.63 9.73 -7.94
N LYS A 44 -6.63 8.77 -7.00
CA LYS A 44 -6.76 9.06 -5.57
C LYS A 44 -5.52 9.71 -4.96
N VAL A 45 -4.34 9.39 -5.46
CA VAL A 45 -3.08 9.97 -4.94
C VAL A 45 -2.92 11.44 -5.36
N PRO A 46 -3.15 11.83 -6.63
CA PRO A 46 -3.19 13.24 -7.00
C PRO A 46 -4.27 14.03 -6.26
N GLN A 47 -5.46 13.44 -6.05
CA GLN A 47 -6.54 14.06 -5.26
C GLN A 47 -6.12 14.34 -3.80
N ALA A 48 -5.19 13.54 -3.26
CA ALA A 48 -4.61 13.75 -1.94
C ALA A 48 -3.40 14.70 -1.93
N GLY A 49 -3.05 15.31 -3.08
CA GLY A 49 -1.97 16.29 -3.18
C GLY A 49 -0.58 15.71 -3.44
N TYR A 50 -0.46 14.41 -3.74
CA TYR A 50 0.83 13.75 -3.93
C TYR A 50 1.15 13.46 -5.40
N LYS A 51 2.44 13.51 -5.73
CA LYS A 51 2.97 13.05 -7.02
C LYS A 51 2.89 11.52 -7.10
N ILE A 52 2.51 11.01 -8.28
CA ILE A 52 2.48 9.57 -8.56
C ILE A 52 3.09 9.25 -9.92
N GLU A 53 3.95 8.23 -9.95
CA GLU A 53 4.45 7.62 -11.17
C GLU A 53 3.77 6.27 -11.42
N GLY A 54 3.28 6.07 -12.63
CA GLY A 54 2.62 4.83 -13.03
C GLY A 54 3.58 3.88 -13.72
N ILE A 55 3.64 2.62 -13.28
CA ILE A 55 4.37 1.55 -13.97
C ILE A 55 3.42 0.57 -14.69
N SER A 56 3.91 -0.03 -15.78
CA SER A 56 3.17 -1.01 -16.57
C SER A 56 3.24 -2.38 -15.90
N ILE A 57 2.44 -2.57 -14.85
CA ILE A 57 2.31 -3.85 -14.15
C ILE A 57 0.84 -4.28 -14.07
N ALA A 58 0.61 -5.58 -14.13
CA ALA A 58 -0.70 -6.18 -14.00
C ALA A 58 -0.64 -7.35 -13.02
N GLY A 59 -1.76 -7.63 -12.38
CA GLY A 59 -1.90 -8.76 -11.50
C GLY A 59 -1.91 -10.10 -12.22
N PHE A 60 -1.49 -11.14 -11.51
CA PHE A 60 -1.70 -12.52 -11.95
C PHE A 60 -3.19 -12.81 -12.01
N ASN A 61 -3.69 -13.08 -13.21
CA ASN A 61 -5.09 -13.42 -13.42
C ASN A 61 -5.29 -14.92 -13.20
N ARG A 62 -5.91 -15.30 -12.07
CA ARG A 62 -6.14 -16.71 -11.75
C ARG A 62 -7.17 -17.39 -12.65
N SER A 63 -8.06 -16.64 -13.29
CA SER A 63 -9.13 -17.18 -14.15
C SER A 63 -8.74 -17.31 -15.62
N SER A 64 -7.61 -16.75 -16.05
CA SER A 64 -7.15 -16.89 -17.44
C SER A 64 -5.63 -16.92 -17.53
N LEU A 65 -5.08 -18.11 -17.76
CA LEU A 65 -3.65 -18.33 -17.97
C LEU A 65 -3.14 -17.66 -19.26
N ILE A 66 -3.98 -17.53 -20.29
CA ILE A 66 -3.63 -16.84 -21.54
C ILE A 66 -3.41 -15.35 -21.28
N LYS A 67 -4.22 -14.72 -20.42
CA LYS A 67 -4.01 -13.32 -19.99
C LYS A 67 -2.71 -13.13 -19.18
N ASN A 68 -2.11 -14.22 -18.70
CA ASN A 68 -0.84 -14.21 -17.97
C ASN A 68 0.39 -14.32 -18.90
N ALA A 69 0.24 -14.69 -20.17
CA ALA A 69 1.37 -14.85 -21.10
C ALA A 69 2.19 -13.55 -21.29
N GLY A 70 1.54 -12.38 -21.19
CA GLY A 70 2.20 -11.08 -21.25
C GLY A 70 2.77 -10.58 -19.90
N LEU A 71 2.55 -11.29 -18.78
CA LEU A 71 3.01 -10.85 -17.47
C LEU A 71 4.54 -10.80 -17.33
N PRO A 72 5.32 -11.78 -17.82
CA PRO A 72 6.78 -11.70 -17.74
C PRO A 72 7.33 -10.45 -18.44
N TYR A 73 6.80 -10.13 -19.62
CA TYR A 73 7.18 -8.93 -20.36
C TYR A 73 6.79 -7.63 -19.62
N LYS A 74 5.55 -7.56 -19.10
CA LYS A 74 5.12 -6.42 -18.27
C LYS A 74 5.97 -6.26 -17.02
N LEU A 75 6.34 -7.37 -16.38
CA LEU A 75 7.20 -7.36 -15.19
C LEU A 75 8.58 -6.83 -15.53
N LEU A 76 9.23 -7.32 -16.59
CA LEU A 76 10.53 -6.82 -17.03
C LEU A 76 10.48 -5.33 -17.38
N LYS A 77 9.46 -4.91 -18.13
CA LYS A 77 9.21 -3.49 -18.44
C LYS A 77 9.02 -2.67 -17.18
N SER A 78 8.31 -3.18 -16.18
CA SER A 78 8.11 -2.49 -14.90
C SER A 78 9.43 -2.28 -14.16
N PHE A 79 10.37 -3.23 -14.19
CA PHE A 79 11.71 -3.04 -13.61
C PHE A 79 12.51 -1.94 -14.30
N LEU A 80 12.43 -1.82 -15.63
CA LEU A 80 13.06 -0.73 -16.37
C LEU A 80 12.45 0.63 -16.01
N GLN A 81 11.13 0.69 -15.85
CA GLN A 81 10.43 1.90 -15.42
C GLN A 81 10.81 2.29 -13.99
N VAL A 82 10.82 1.33 -13.06
CA VAL A 82 11.29 1.54 -11.69
C VAL A 82 12.73 2.05 -11.67
N ARG A 83 13.62 1.48 -12.48
CA ARG A 83 14.99 1.98 -12.62
C ARG A 83 15.03 3.44 -13.08
N SER A 84 14.17 3.85 -14.01
CA SER A 84 14.09 5.24 -14.46
C SER A 84 13.59 6.16 -13.35
N ILE A 85 12.55 5.73 -12.62
CA ILE A 85 12.02 6.47 -11.47
C ILE A 85 13.10 6.70 -10.43
N PHE A 86 13.85 5.66 -10.04
CA PHE A 86 14.93 5.75 -9.04
C PHE A 86 16.11 6.62 -9.50
N ARG A 87 16.26 6.85 -10.81
CA ARG A 87 17.27 7.76 -11.36
C ARG A 87 16.81 9.22 -11.31
N GLN A 88 15.52 9.47 -11.44
CA GLN A 88 14.92 10.81 -11.40
C GLN A 88 14.59 11.25 -9.97
N PHE A 89 14.25 10.28 -9.11
CA PHE A 89 13.93 10.47 -7.71
C PHE A 89 14.80 9.50 -6.91
N THR A 90 15.70 10.01 -6.09
CA THR A 90 16.66 9.21 -5.30
C THR A 90 16.14 9.04 -3.88
N PRO A 91 15.38 7.97 -3.56
CA PRO A 91 14.79 7.83 -2.23
C PRO A 91 15.81 7.34 -1.19
N ASP A 92 15.73 7.90 0.01
CA ASP A 92 16.43 7.37 1.20
C ASP A 92 15.75 6.13 1.78
N ALA A 93 14.45 5.99 1.54
CA ALA A 93 13.65 4.88 2.01
C ALA A 93 12.47 4.59 1.07
N VAL A 94 12.01 3.34 1.09
CA VAL A 94 10.86 2.86 0.31
C VAL A 94 9.93 2.05 1.18
N ILE A 95 8.63 2.34 1.17
CA ILE A 95 7.61 1.51 1.83
C ILE A 95 6.65 0.90 0.82
N GLY A 96 6.35 -0.39 0.98
CA GLY A 96 5.38 -1.12 0.20
C GLY A 96 4.15 -1.45 1.02
N VAL A 97 2.97 -1.00 0.60
CA VAL A 97 1.69 -1.26 1.31
C VAL A 97 0.90 -2.42 0.70
N GLY A 98 1.54 -3.25 -0.11
CA GLY A 98 0.89 -4.29 -0.92
C GLY A 98 0.48 -3.82 -2.31
N GLY A 99 -0.26 -4.65 -3.05
CA GLY A 99 -0.58 -4.40 -4.46
C GLY A 99 0.56 -4.77 -5.43
N TYR A 100 0.23 -4.75 -6.73
CA TYR A 100 1.14 -5.27 -7.76
C TYR A 100 2.38 -4.39 -7.97
N SER A 101 2.29 -3.08 -7.79
CA SER A 101 3.40 -2.14 -7.93
C SER A 101 4.46 -2.26 -6.84
N SER A 102 4.08 -2.71 -5.63
CA SER A 102 5.01 -2.88 -4.51
C SER A 102 6.16 -3.83 -4.84
N PHE A 103 5.90 -4.90 -5.60
CA PHE A 103 6.92 -5.91 -5.87
C PHE A 103 8.15 -5.39 -6.63
N PRO A 104 8.04 -4.87 -7.87
CA PRO A 104 9.21 -4.42 -8.62
C PRO A 104 9.91 -3.24 -7.93
N VAL A 105 9.16 -2.36 -7.25
CA VAL A 105 9.71 -1.20 -6.55
C VAL A 105 10.56 -1.61 -5.35
N LEU A 106 10.01 -2.39 -4.42
CA LEU A 106 10.75 -2.82 -3.23
C LEU A 106 11.90 -3.74 -3.62
N LYS A 107 11.68 -4.63 -4.59
CA LYS A 107 12.74 -5.53 -5.04
C LYS A 107 13.93 -4.75 -5.59
N TYR A 108 13.68 -3.72 -6.40
CA TYR A 108 14.73 -2.86 -6.94
C TYR A 108 15.47 -2.11 -5.83
N ALA A 109 14.74 -1.50 -4.89
CA ALA A 109 15.32 -0.82 -3.73
C ALA A 109 16.23 -1.75 -2.90
N GLN A 110 15.78 -2.98 -2.63
CA GLN A 110 16.56 -4.00 -1.91
C GLN A 110 17.85 -4.37 -2.64
N THR A 111 17.83 -4.45 -3.98
CA THR A 111 19.06 -4.71 -4.76
C THR A 111 20.05 -3.55 -4.76
N ARG A 112 19.59 -2.34 -4.40
CA ARG A 112 20.41 -1.13 -4.28
C ARG A 112 20.86 -0.84 -2.86
N GLY A 113 20.48 -1.68 -1.90
CA GLY A 113 20.78 -1.45 -0.47
C GLY A 113 19.97 -0.31 0.16
N ILE A 114 18.92 0.18 -0.51
CA ILE A 114 18.04 1.22 0.02
C ILE A 114 17.12 0.57 1.08
N PRO A 115 17.00 1.15 2.29
CA PRO A 115 16.07 0.68 3.32
C PRO A 115 14.65 0.47 2.79
N THR A 116 14.09 -0.71 3.05
CA THR A 116 12.74 -1.05 2.60
C THR A 116 11.84 -1.43 3.76
N PHE A 117 10.61 -0.94 3.73
CA PHE A 117 9.60 -1.18 4.73
C PHE A 117 8.38 -1.82 4.06
N ILE A 118 7.63 -2.61 4.81
CA ILE A 118 6.38 -3.21 4.33
C ILE A 118 5.29 -2.88 5.33
N HIS A 119 4.10 -2.52 4.84
CA HIS A 119 2.87 -2.55 5.62
C HIS A 119 1.97 -3.66 5.09
N GLU A 120 1.56 -4.58 5.96
CA GLU A 120 0.63 -5.66 5.65
C GLU A 120 -0.66 -5.48 6.44
N SER A 121 -1.71 -5.03 5.73
CA SER A 121 -3.02 -4.76 6.33
C SER A 121 -3.83 -6.01 6.65
N ASN A 122 -3.55 -7.12 5.95
CA ASN A 122 -4.35 -8.33 6.02
C ASN A 122 -3.84 -9.30 7.09
N SER A 123 -4.73 -10.14 7.61
CA SER A 123 -4.38 -11.24 8.53
C SER A 123 -3.65 -12.41 7.85
N PHE A 124 -3.64 -12.44 6.52
CA PHE A 124 -2.87 -13.37 5.71
C PHE A 124 -1.96 -12.61 4.74
N ALA A 125 -0.65 -12.81 4.86
CA ALA A 125 0.32 -12.06 4.08
C ALA A 125 0.25 -12.37 2.58
N GLY A 126 0.35 -11.32 1.76
CA GLY A 126 0.50 -11.48 0.32
C GLY A 126 1.80 -12.19 -0.05
N LYS A 127 1.81 -13.04 -1.09
CA LYS A 127 3.03 -13.76 -1.54
C LYS A 127 4.22 -12.83 -1.82
N SER A 128 3.95 -11.67 -2.41
CA SER A 128 5.00 -10.67 -2.68
C SER A 128 5.57 -10.10 -1.38
N ASN A 129 4.70 -9.75 -0.42
CA ASN A 129 5.13 -9.25 0.88
C ASN A 129 5.95 -10.30 1.62
N MET A 130 5.50 -11.57 1.69
CA MET A 130 6.26 -12.66 2.33
C MET A 130 7.68 -12.80 1.76
N MET A 131 7.82 -12.71 0.44
CA MET A 131 9.12 -12.81 -0.22
C MET A 131 10.02 -11.60 0.11
N LEU A 132 9.46 -10.39 0.05
CA LEU A 132 10.18 -9.13 0.26
C LEU A 132 10.51 -8.90 1.74
N GLY A 133 9.66 -9.36 2.66
CA GLY A 133 9.80 -9.19 4.11
C GLY A 133 11.04 -9.85 4.68
N LYS A 134 11.56 -10.89 4.03
CA LYS A 134 12.86 -11.49 4.38
C LYS A 134 14.00 -10.48 4.32
N LYS A 135 13.96 -9.53 3.37
CA LYS A 135 14.99 -8.49 3.16
C LYS A 135 14.57 -7.09 3.59
N ALA A 136 13.32 -6.90 4.01
CA ALA A 136 12.85 -5.62 4.55
C ALA A 136 13.61 -5.24 5.82
N THR A 137 13.76 -3.94 6.08
CA THR A 137 14.26 -3.36 7.32
C THR A 137 13.27 -3.63 8.46
N LYS A 138 11.99 -3.28 8.25
CA LYS A 138 10.88 -3.60 9.15
C LYS A 138 9.61 -3.92 8.36
N VAL A 139 8.74 -4.71 8.99
CA VAL A 139 7.42 -5.10 8.49
C VAL A 139 6.38 -4.67 9.52
N PHE A 140 5.57 -3.69 9.18
CA PHE A 140 4.46 -3.19 9.97
C PHE A 140 3.22 -4.02 9.66
N THR A 141 2.53 -4.52 10.69
CA THR A 141 1.37 -5.39 10.51
C THR A 141 0.11 -4.81 11.14
N GLY A 142 -1.02 -5.04 10.47
CA GLY A 142 -2.34 -4.66 10.96
C GLY A 142 -2.83 -5.50 12.13
N THR A 143 -2.35 -6.74 12.25
CA THR A 143 -2.72 -7.69 13.31
C THR A 143 -1.50 -8.44 13.84
N GLU A 144 -1.69 -9.12 14.97
CA GLU A 144 -0.76 -10.11 15.52
C GLU A 144 -0.75 -11.41 14.68
N GLY A 145 0.13 -12.37 15.03
CA GLY A 145 0.17 -13.71 14.41
C GLY A 145 0.86 -13.77 13.04
N MET A 146 1.71 -12.79 12.73
CA MET A 146 2.37 -12.63 11.42
C MET A 146 3.78 -13.22 11.37
N GLU A 147 4.29 -13.75 12.48
CA GLU A 147 5.57 -14.47 12.61
C GLU A 147 5.66 -15.72 11.73
N LYS A 148 4.51 -16.31 11.36
CA LYS A 148 4.43 -17.40 10.39
C LYS A 148 4.76 -16.97 8.95
N PHE A 149 4.75 -15.67 8.66
CA PHE A 149 4.97 -15.11 7.32
C PHE A 149 6.24 -14.28 7.20
N PHE A 150 6.66 -13.63 8.29
CA PHE A 150 7.79 -12.72 8.32
C PHE A 150 8.75 -13.05 9.47
N PRO A 151 10.05 -12.71 9.37
CA PRO A 151 10.98 -12.89 10.48
C PRO A 151 10.52 -12.12 11.73
N PRO A 152 10.39 -12.76 12.91
CA PRO A 152 9.83 -12.12 14.12
C PRO A 152 10.52 -10.81 14.50
N ALA A 153 11.87 -10.77 14.43
CA ALA A 153 12.66 -9.59 14.74
C ALA A 153 12.38 -8.37 13.85
N LYS A 154 11.73 -8.58 12.69
CA LYS A 154 11.37 -7.52 11.74
C LYS A 154 9.94 -7.03 11.89
N ILE A 155 9.10 -7.75 12.61
CA ILE A 155 7.68 -7.43 12.76
C ILE A 155 7.53 -6.29 13.77
N MET A 156 6.59 -5.38 13.48
CA MET A 156 6.08 -4.40 14.42
C MET A 156 4.57 -4.30 14.20
N VAL A 157 3.79 -4.62 15.24
CA VAL A 157 2.32 -4.52 15.15
C VAL A 157 1.93 -3.07 15.37
N THR A 158 1.42 -2.43 14.32
CA THR A 158 1.02 -1.00 14.35
C THR A 158 -0.48 -0.81 14.22
N GLY A 159 -1.21 -1.85 13.83
CA GLY A 159 -2.57 -1.71 13.35
C GLY A 159 -2.62 -1.16 11.92
N ASN A 160 -3.84 -0.90 11.46
CA ASN A 160 -4.11 -0.37 10.13
C ASN A 160 -4.22 1.16 10.16
N PRO A 161 -3.42 1.88 9.35
CA PRO A 161 -3.55 3.33 9.23
C PRO A 161 -4.96 3.70 8.76
N VAL A 162 -5.63 4.52 9.58
CA VAL A 162 -6.96 5.05 9.32
C VAL A 162 -6.89 6.54 8.98
N ARG A 163 -7.84 7.01 8.18
CA ARG A 163 -7.90 8.42 7.77
C ARG A 163 -8.28 9.29 8.97
N SER A 164 -7.73 10.49 9.03
CA SER A 164 -8.05 11.46 10.10
C SER A 164 -9.54 11.74 10.21
N SER A 165 -10.28 11.78 9.09
CA SER A 165 -11.73 11.98 9.08
C SER A 165 -12.51 10.88 9.82
N ILE A 166 -11.97 9.66 9.93
CA ILE A 166 -12.59 8.58 10.71
C ILE A 166 -12.24 8.75 12.19
N VAL A 167 -10.99 9.09 12.50
CA VAL A 167 -10.51 9.25 13.88
C VAL A 167 -11.12 10.49 14.54
N GLN A 168 -11.37 11.54 13.78
CA GLN A 168 -11.97 12.81 14.21
C GLN A 168 -13.47 12.87 13.93
N SER A 169 -14.10 11.74 13.60
CA SER A 169 -15.54 11.70 13.35
C SER A 169 -16.29 11.80 14.67
N ASP A 170 -17.05 12.89 14.84
CA ASP A 170 -17.97 13.06 15.97
C ASP A 170 -19.37 12.48 15.71
N VAL A 171 -19.56 11.81 14.56
CA VAL A 171 -20.84 11.18 14.19
C VAL A 171 -21.24 10.14 15.23
N THR A 172 -22.39 10.38 15.84
CA THR A 172 -23.00 9.52 16.85
C THR A 172 -23.74 8.34 16.23
N ARG A 173 -24.02 7.31 17.04
CA ARG A 173 -24.84 6.17 16.61
C ARG A 173 -26.24 6.64 16.19
N GLU A 174 -26.81 7.58 16.93
CA GLU A 174 -28.14 8.15 16.72
C GLU A 174 -28.24 8.84 15.36
N GLU A 175 -27.27 9.71 15.03
CA GLU A 175 -27.21 10.39 13.72
C GLU A 175 -27.08 9.38 12.57
N GLY A 176 -26.28 8.32 12.76
CA GLY A 176 -26.17 7.25 11.77
C GLY A 176 -27.47 6.49 11.56
N ILE A 177 -28.20 6.21 12.65
CA ILE A 177 -29.52 5.53 12.59
C ILE A 177 -30.53 6.40 11.85
N GLU A 178 -30.59 7.69 12.14
CA GLU A 178 -31.49 8.63 11.47
C GLU A 178 -31.15 8.76 9.98
N LEU A 179 -29.87 8.98 9.65
CA LEU A 179 -29.38 9.15 8.28
C LEU A 179 -29.72 7.96 7.38
N PHE A 180 -29.54 6.73 7.90
CA PHE A 180 -29.83 5.50 7.16
C PHE A 180 -31.25 4.97 7.39
N SER A 181 -32.11 5.70 8.13
CA SER A 181 -33.48 5.30 8.46
C SER A 181 -33.56 3.90 9.08
N LEU A 182 -32.63 3.60 9.99
CA LEU A 182 -32.51 2.31 10.67
C LEU A 182 -33.41 2.26 11.91
N GLU A 183 -33.74 1.05 12.36
CA GLU A 183 -34.48 0.86 13.62
C GLU A 183 -33.52 0.88 14.82
N LYS A 184 -33.71 1.83 15.74
CA LYS A 184 -32.79 2.08 16.87
C LYS A 184 -32.56 0.87 17.78
N ASP A 185 -33.63 0.10 18.00
CA ASP A 185 -33.68 -1.02 18.95
C ASP A 185 -33.32 -2.36 18.30
N ARG A 186 -33.02 -2.38 17.00
CA ARG A 186 -32.59 -3.57 16.29
C ARG A 186 -31.08 -3.54 16.04
N LYS A 187 -30.49 -4.73 16.06
CA LYS A 187 -29.09 -4.91 15.66
C LYS A 187 -29.00 -4.71 14.14
N THR A 188 -28.38 -3.62 13.72
CA THR A 188 -28.01 -3.39 12.32
C THR A 188 -26.81 -4.26 11.94
N VAL A 189 -26.89 -4.91 10.78
CA VAL A 189 -25.77 -5.64 10.17
C VAL A 189 -25.53 -5.03 8.80
N LEU A 190 -24.30 -4.57 8.55
CA LEU A 190 -23.86 -4.14 7.23
C LEU A 190 -23.39 -5.37 6.44
N VAL A 191 -24.03 -5.65 5.31
CA VAL A 191 -23.71 -6.78 4.41
C VAL A 191 -23.06 -6.26 3.14
#